data_AF-A0A538JVX9-F1
#
_entry.id   AF-A0A538JVX9-F1
#
_cell.length_a   1.000
_cell.length_b   1.000
_cell.length_c   1.000
_cell.angle_alpha   90.00
_cell.angle_beta   90.00
_cell.angle_gamma   90.00
#
_symmetry.space_group_name_H-M   'P 1'
#
loop_
_entity.id
_entity.type
_entity.pdbx_description
1 polymer ?
#
loop_
_entity_poly.entity_id
_entity_poly.type
_entity_poly.pdbx_seq_one_letter_code
_entity_poly.pdbx_strand_id
1 'polypeptide(L)'
;MDVGGEIRLGSALFTLVEPHPGHEVAYNRWYERDHFYAGCLVGPWLFAGRRWVATRALKDLRFGAQPDLLGGERRGSYLAIYWVVDGKHDEHFDWALDQVKWLHANGRMFEHRDHVHTLLYRYEWCADPGGRGVPPELALDHPYAGLAVTMIERAEGVGTDVVREWWQETGTSELSLAFAPIPLPPGAPVTQPGLDRLERRTLLLGFSSDPPSERWRAHRAACESAASRAVGRVVWSAPFVPTVPGTDAYTDELW
;
A
#
# COMPACT_ATOMS: atom_id res chain seq x y z
N MET A 1 9.83 -10.07 -29.54
CA MET A 1 8.98 -9.88 -28.34
C MET A 1 9.51 -10.87 -27.32
N ASP A 2 10.13 -10.38 -26.25
CA ASP A 2 10.39 -11.23 -25.09
C ASP A 2 9.02 -11.58 -24.50
N VAL A 3 8.69 -12.87 -24.50
CA VAL A 3 7.39 -13.40 -24.07
C VAL A 3 7.42 -13.92 -22.63
N GLY A 4 8.50 -13.68 -21.89
CA GLY A 4 8.55 -13.87 -20.43
C GLY A 4 9.80 -14.60 -19.94
N GLY A 5 10.65 -13.87 -19.20
CA GLY A 5 11.63 -14.41 -18.26
C GLY A 5 11.02 -14.65 -16.87
N GLU A 6 11.89 -14.78 -15.86
CA GLU A 6 11.47 -14.82 -14.45
C GLU A 6 10.62 -13.60 -14.09
N ILE A 7 9.57 -13.81 -13.29
CA ILE A 7 8.73 -12.72 -12.83
C ILE A 7 9.53 -11.80 -11.91
N ARG A 8 9.47 -10.50 -12.17
CA ARG A 8 10.17 -9.48 -11.40
C ARG A 8 9.20 -8.37 -11.03
N LEU A 9 9.18 -8.02 -9.75
CA LEU A 9 8.41 -6.89 -9.26
C LEU A 9 9.03 -5.57 -9.73
N GLY A 10 8.29 -4.78 -10.49
CA GLY A 10 8.73 -3.47 -10.98
C GLY A 10 8.17 -2.30 -10.19
N SER A 11 6.85 -2.29 -10.04
CA SER A 11 6.14 -1.21 -9.35
C SER A 11 4.82 -1.69 -8.78
N ALA A 12 4.14 -0.82 -8.06
CA ALA A 12 2.84 -1.08 -7.48
C ALA A 12 1.88 0.09 -7.63
N LEU A 13 0.59 -0.23 -7.80
CA LEU A 13 -0.50 0.70 -7.47
C LEU A 13 -0.88 0.48 -6.00
N PHE A 14 -0.92 1.58 -5.23
CA PHE A 14 -1.37 1.57 -3.84
C PHE A 14 -2.58 2.50 -3.72
N THR A 15 -3.70 1.99 -3.22
CA THR A 15 -4.92 2.79 -3.05
C THR A 15 -5.58 2.54 -1.69
N LEU A 16 -5.53 3.56 -0.84
CA LEU A 16 -6.15 3.64 0.48
C LEU A 16 -7.44 4.47 0.36
N VAL A 17 -8.55 3.89 0.83
CA VAL A 17 -9.90 4.41 0.64
C VAL A 17 -10.68 4.34 1.95
N GLU A 18 -11.52 5.35 2.19
CA GLU A 18 -12.52 5.37 3.25
C GLU A 18 -13.91 5.33 2.63
N PRO A 19 -14.74 4.29 2.88
CA PRO A 19 -16.14 4.32 2.50
C PRO A 19 -16.90 5.29 3.41
N HIS A 20 -18.01 5.84 2.93
CA HIS A 20 -18.88 6.67 3.76
C HIS A 20 -19.70 5.79 4.73
N PRO A 21 -20.01 6.27 5.95
CA PRO A 21 -20.92 5.58 6.87
C PRO A 21 -22.25 5.21 6.23
N GLY A 22 -22.70 3.96 6.44
CA GLY A 22 -23.86 3.33 5.81
C GLY A 22 -23.57 2.63 4.47
N HIS A 23 -22.34 2.71 3.96
CA HIS A 23 -21.96 2.19 2.64
C HIS A 23 -20.83 1.16 2.64
N GLU A 24 -20.43 0.65 3.81
CA GLU A 24 -19.28 -0.23 4.05
C GLU A 24 -19.43 -1.55 3.28
N VAL A 25 -20.57 -2.21 3.46
CA VAL A 25 -20.90 -3.48 2.79
C VAL A 25 -21.00 -3.28 1.28
N ALA A 26 -21.67 -2.21 0.85
CA ALA A 26 -21.86 -1.90 -0.57
C ALA A 26 -20.52 -1.61 -1.25
N TYR A 27 -19.66 -0.81 -0.62
CA TYR A 27 -18.31 -0.54 -1.07
C TYR A 27 -17.48 -1.82 -1.14
N ASN A 28 -17.47 -2.63 -0.07
CA ASN A 28 -16.68 -3.86 0.00
C ASN A 28 -17.05 -4.81 -1.15
N ARG A 29 -18.34 -5.05 -1.35
CA ARG A 29 -18.85 -5.95 -2.41
C ARG A 29 -18.61 -5.40 -3.80
N TRP A 30 -18.82 -4.09 -4.04
CA TRP A 30 -18.49 -3.47 -5.33
C TRP A 30 -17.00 -3.60 -5.65
N TYR A 31 -16.14 -3.30 -4.67
CA TYR A 31 -14.70 -3.32 -4.88
C TYR A 31 -14.22 -4.74 -5.17
N GLU A 32 -14.61 -5.72 -4.36
CA GLU A 32 -14.12 -7.10 -4.50
C GLU A 32 -14.67 -7.80 -5.74
N ARG A 33 -15.93 -7.55 -6.13
CA ARG A 33 -16.60 -8.31 -7.20
C ARG A 33 -16.40 -7.69 -8.57
N ASP A 34 -16.08 -6.40 -8.61
CA ASP A 34 -15.98 -5.65 -9.85
C ASP A 34 -14.68 -4.85 -9.94
N HIS A 35 -14.55 -3.81 -9.11
CA HIS A 35 -13.55 -2.77 -9.34
C HIS A 35 -12.10 -3.28 -9.23
N PHE A 36 -11.83 -4.19 -8.30
CA PHE A 36 -10.51 -4.80 -8.10
C PHE A 36 -10.00 -5.52 -9.36
N TYR A 37 -10.91 -6.08 -10.16
CA TYR A 37 -10.58 -6.71 -11.43
C TYR A 37 -10.69 -5.73 -12.58
N ALA A 38 -11.88 -5.16 -12.79
CA ALA A 38 -12.19 -4.35 -13.95
C ALA A 38 -11.36 -3.06 -14.03
N GLY A 39 -11.01 -2.46 -12.89
CA GLY A 39 -10.15 -1.27 -12.84
C GLY A 39 -8.66 -1.59 -12.82
N CYS A 40 -8.27 -2.84 -12.54
CA CYS A 40 -6.88 -3.23 -12.31
C CYS A 40 -6.57 -4.59 -12.95
N LEU A 41 -6.86 -5.71 -12.28
CA LEU A 41 -6.28 -7.03 -12.62
C LEU A 41 -6.64 -7.61 -14.01
N VAL A 42 -7.65 -7.09 -14.72
CA VAL A 42 -7.88 -7.48 -16.13
C VAL A 42 -6.94 -6.76 -17.10
N GLY A 43 -6.24 -5.74 -16.62
CA GLY A 43 -5.28 -4.95 -17.37
C GLY A 43 -3.99 -5.71 -17.65
N PRO A 44 -3.26 -5.31 -18.71
CA PRO A 44 -1.99 -5.92 -19.03
C PRO A 44 -0.97 -5.63 -17.91
N TRP A 45 -0.05 -6.58 -17.68
CA TRP A 45 1.13 -6.43 -16.82
C TRP A 45 0.92 -6.32 -15.30
N LEU A 46 -0.31 -6.41 -14.80
CA LEU A 46 -0.54 -6.76 -13.40
C LEU A 46 -0.54 -8.27 -13.23
N PHE A 47 0.16 -8.76 -12.21
CA PHE A 47 0.26 -10.20 -11.96
C PHE A 47 -0.24 -10.64 -10.58
N ALA A 48 -0.36 -9.71 -9.63
CA ALA A 48 -0.92 -9.99 -8.31
C ALA A 48 -1.65 -8.75 -7.76
N GLY A 49 -2.65 -8.98 -6.92
CA GLY A 49 -3.37 -7.93 -6.21
C GLY A 49 -3.89 -8.45 -4.87
N ARG A 50 -3.96 -7.59 -3.85
CA ARG A 50 -4.56 -7.95 -2.56
C ARG A 50 -5.24 -6.78 -1.90
N ARG A 51 -6.33 -7.09 -1.19
CA ARG A 51 -7.10 -6.16 -0.38
C ARG A 51 -6.85 -6.40 1.10
N TRP A 52 -6.77 -5.30 1.83
CA TRP A 52 -6.51 -5.22 3.26
C TRP A 52 -7.51 -4.26 3.89
N VAL A 53 -7.74 -4.42 5.19
CA VAL A 53 -8.64 -3.60 5.98
C VAL A 53 -8.01 -3.23 7.32
N ALA A 54 -8.22 -1.98 7.74
CA ALA A 54 -7.91 -1.47 9.07
C ALA A 54 -9.23 -1.19 9.79
N THR A 55 -9.61 -2.09 10.72
CA THR A 55 -10.72 -1.85 11.66
C THR A 55 -10.40 -0.67 12.56
N ARG A 56 -11.38 -0.14 13.30
CA ARG A 56 -11.16 0.91 14.31
C ARG A 56 -10.00 0.57 15.24
N ALA A 57 -9.98 -0.65 15.78
CA ALA A 57 -8.94 -1.08 16.70
C ALA A 57 -7.54 -1.01 16.08
N LEU A 58 -7.41 -1.30 14.77
CA LEU A 58 -6.15 -1.15 14.04
C LEU A 58 -5.83 0.31 13.72
N LYS A 59 -6.85 1.13 13.44
CA LYS A 59 -6.67 2.58 13.22
C LYS A 59 -6.18 3.29 14.48
N ASP A 60 -6.66 2.90 15.65
CA ASP A 60 -6.20 3.42 16.95
C ASP A 60 -4.72 3.13 17.25
N LEU A 61 -4.12 2.17 16.53
CA LEU A 61 -2.69 1.84 16.67
C LEU A 61 -1.77 2.76 15.85
N ARG A 62 -2.32 3.58 14.94
CA ARG A 62 -1.54 4.40 14.00
C ARG A 62 -0.66 5.42 14.70
N PHE A 63 0.35 5.88 13.96
CA PHE A 63 1.23 6.95 14.42
C PHE A 63 1.99 7.61 13.28
N GLY A 64 2.58 8.76 13.57
CA GLY A 64 3.29 9.59 12.61
C GLY A 64 2.94 11.07 12.81
N ALA A 65 3.83 11.96 12.39
CA ALA A 65 3.78 13.37 12.79
C ALA A 65 3.04 14.31 11.81
N GLN A 66 2.20 13.81 10.91
CA GLN A 66 1.49 14.66 9.95
C GLN A 66 -0.02 14.39 9.94
N PRO A 67 -0.84 15.28 10.54
CA PRO A 67 -2.30 15.13 10.64
C PRO A 67 -3.00 14.94 9.28
N ASP A 68 -2.44 15.53 8.22
CA ASP A 68 -3.07 15.57 6.89
C ASP A 68 -2.49 14.55 5.91
N LEU A 69 -1.40 13.87 6.27
CA LEU A 69 -0.79 12.86 5.41
C LEU A 69 -1.58 11.56 5.52
N LEU A 70 -2.12 11.07 4.40
CA LEU A 70 -2.90 9.82 4.32
C LEU A 70 -4.20 9.85 5.16
N GLY A 71 -4.86 11.01 5.25
CA GLY A 71 -6.20 11.16 5.84
C GLY A 71 -6.27 11.17 7.36
N GLY A 72 -5.13 11.32 8.03
CA GLY A 72 -5.04 11.35 9.49
C GLY A 72 -5.24 9.99 10.15
N GLU A 73 -5.38 9.99 11.48
CA GLU A 73 -5.35 8.75 12.26
C GLU A 73 -6.58 7.85 12.00
N ARG A 74 -7.74 8.41 11.63
CA ARG A 74 -9.02 7.68 11.62
C ARG A 74 -9.61 7.31 10.26
N ARG A 75 -9.03 7.77 9.13
CA ARG A 75 -9.54 7.48 7.77
C ARG A 75 -8.65 6.51 7.01
N GLY A 76 -9.16 5.85 5.98
CA GLY A 76 -8.41 4.91 5.16
C GLY A 76 -8.57 3.50 5.71
N SER A 77 -9.80 3.01 5.68
CA SER A 77 -10.17 1.71 6.20
C SER A 77 -9.82 0.57 5.25
N TYR A 78 -9.89 0.76 3.93
CA TYR A 78 -9.54 -0.26 2.94
C TYR A 78 -8.32 0.11 2.14
N LEU A 79 -7.42 -0.85 1.97
CA LEU A 79 -6.22 -0.72 1.14
C LEU A 79 -6.23 -1.81 0.07
N ALA A 80 -6.07 -1.43 -1.19
CA ALA A 80 -5.73 -2.36 -2.26
C ALA A 80 -4.33 -2.05 -2.80
N ILE A 81 -3.57 -3.10 -3.05
CA ILE A 81 -2.23 -3.01 -3.63
C ILE A 81 -2.14 -3.98 -4.80
N TYR A 82 -1.51 -3.57 -5.90
CA TYR A 82 -1.36 -4.35 -7.14
C TYR A 82 0.08 -4.33 -7.65
N TRP A 83 0.58 -5.46 -8.15
CA TRP A 83 1.97 -5.68 -8.55
C TRP A 83 2.06 -5.56 -10.06
N VAL A 84 2.93 -4.67 -10.54
CA VAL A 84 3.22 -4.48 -11.96
C VAL A 84 4.55 -5.13 -12.30
N VAL A 85 4.61 -5.84 -13.41
CA VAL A 85 5.84 -6.43 -13.95
C VAL A 85 6.92 -5.36 -14.17
N ASP A 86 8.18 -5.73 -13.88
CA ASP A 86 9.35 -4.89 -14.15
C ASP A 86 9.45 -4.42 -15.61
N GLY A 87 9.78 -3.15 -15.80
CA GLY A 87 9.81 -2.51 -17.13
C GLY A 87 8.45 -2.27 -17.80
N LYS A 88 7.33 -2.60 -17.14
CA LYS A 88 5.96 -2.48 -17.73
C LYS A 88 5.06 -1.42 -17.09
N HIS A 89 5.64 -0.57 -16.25
CA HIS A 89 4.94 0.51 -15.54
C HIS A 89 4.13 1.40 -16.49
N ASP A 90 4.80 2.06 -17.44
CA ASP A 90 4.18 3.05 -18.31
C ASP A 90 3.08 2.40 -19.17
N GLU A 91 3.37 1.24 -19.78
CA GLU A 91 2.41 0.51 -20.62
C GLU A 91 1.15 0.10 -19.84
N HIS A 92 1.30 -0.32 -18.58
CA HIS A 92 0.15 -0.61 -17.72
C HIS A 92 -0.68 0.63 -17.40
N PHE A 93 -0.04 1.73 -16.99
CA PHE A 93 -0.77 2.92 -16.54
C PHE A 93 -1.34 3.77 -17.68
N ASP A 94 -0.78 3.68 -18.89
CA ASP A 94 -1.40 4.20 -20.11
C ASP A 94 -2.75 3.49 -20.37
N TRP A 95 -2.78 2.15 -20.29
CA TRP A 95 -4.02 1.39 -20.38
C TRP A 95 -4.98 1.72 -19.23
N ALA A 96 -4.48 1.81 -17.99
CA ALA A 96 -5.30 2.04 -16.81
C ALA A 96 -6.01 3.40 -16.86
N LEU A 97 -5.38 4.42 -17.45
CA LEU A 97 -5.96 5.74 -17.63
C LEU A 97 -7.20 5.72 -18.55
N ASP A 98 -7.13 4.97 -19.64
CA ASP A 98 -8.28 4.81 -20.54
C ASP A 98 -9.36 3.96 -19.90
N GLN A 99 -8.97 2.89 -19.20
CA GLN A 99 -9.90 2.01 -18.51
C GLN A 99 -10.69 2.75 -17.43
N VAL A 100 -10.05 3.57 -16.60
CA VAL A 100 -10.76 4.28 -15.52
C VAL A 100 -11.74 5.32 -16.09
N LYS A 101 -11.38 6.01 -17.18
CA LYS A 101 -12.32 6.91 -17.90
C LYS A 101 -13.52 6.14 -18.43
N TRP A 102 -13.30 4.96 -19.01
CA TRP A 102 -14.37 4.09 -19.49
C TRP A 102 -15.28 3.64 -18.34
N LEU A 103 -14.73 3.23 -17.19
CA LEU A 103 -15.52 2.85 -16.01
C LEU A 103 -16.39 4.01 -15.49
N HIS A 104 -15.85 5.24 -15.48
CA HIS A 104 -16.63 6.44 -15.16
C HIS A 104 -17.77 6.65 -16.16
N ALA A 105 -17.49 6.61 -17.46
CA ALA A 105 -18.49 6.83 -18.51
C ALA A 105 -19.62 5.79 -18.52
N ASN A 106 -19.37 4.60 -17.96
CA ASN A 106 -20.33 3.49 -17.90
C ASN A 106 -20.95 3.29 -16.51
N GLY A 107 -20.82 4.26 -15.60
CA GLY A 107 -21.47 4.20 -14.28
C GLY A 107 -20.97 3.06 -13.40
N ARG A 108 -19.72 2.63 -13.56
CA ARG A 108 -19.12 1.51 -12.82
C ARG A 108 -18.27 1.95 -11.63
N MET A 109 -18.34 3.22 -11.26
CA MET A 109 -17.65 3.78 -10.11
C MET A 109 -18.59 3.89 -8.91
N PHE A 110 -18.05 3.70 -7.70
CA PHE A 110 -18.84 3.76 -6.47
C PHE A 110 -18.72 5.11 -5.75
N GLU A 111 -19.76 5.93 -5.76
CA GLU A 111 -19.68 7.33 -5.32
C GLU A 111 -19.44 7.52 -3.82
N HIS A 112 -19.91 6.59 -2.97
CA HIS A 112 -19.89 6.74 -1.51
C HIS A 112 -18.54 6.35 -0.88
N ARG A 113 -17.45 6.95 -1.38
CA ARG A 113 -16.09 6.71 -0.91
C ARG A 113 -15.21 7.94 -1.08
N ASP A 114 -14.18 8.03 -0.26
CA ASP A 114 -13.09 8.99 -0.42
C ASP A 114 -11.78 8.27 -0.75
N HIS A 115 -11.08 8.74 -1.77
CA HIS A 115 -9.68 8.38 -1.97
C HIS A 115 -8.83 9.10 -0.92
N VAL A 116 -8.37 8.35 0.07
CA VAL A 116 -7.50 8.87 1.13
C VAL A 116 -6.07 9.00 0.63
N HIS A 117 -5.59 8.00 -0.11
CA HIS A 117 -4.33 8.04 -0.81
C HIS A 117 -4.28 7.05 -1.95
N THR A 118 -4.11 7.52 -3.17
CA THR A 118 -3.89 6.67 -4.34
C THR A 118 -2.66 7.15 -5.08
N LEU A 119 -1.60 6.34 -5.09
CA LEU A 119 -0.34 6.71 -5.73
C LEU A 119 0.34 5.46 -6.30
N LEU A 120 1.27 5.70 -7.21
CA LEU A 120 2.10 4.68 -7.82
C LEU A 120 3.46 4.64 -7.11
N TYR A 121 4.09 3.47 -7.13
CA TYR A 121 5.28 3.22 -6.33
C TYR A 121 6.25 2.31 -7.08
N ARG A 122 7.48 2.76 -7.35
CA ARG A 122 8.55 1.93 -7.92
C ARG A 122 9.15 1.05 -6.85
N TYR A 123 9.32 -0.23 -7.13
CA TYR A 123 10.02 -1.15 -6.24
C TYR A 123 11.52 -0.82 -6.17
N GLU A 124 12.08 -0.81 -4.97
CA GLU A 124 13.49 -0.47 -4.73
C GLU A 124 14.26 -1.64 -4.11
N TRP A 125 13.70 -2.31 -3.10
CA TRP A 125 14.36 -3.43 -2.44
C TRP A 125 13.48 -4.27 -1.53
N CYS A 126 14.02 -5.42 -1.14
CA CYS A 126 13.48 -6.36 -0.19
C CYS A 126 14.44 -6.59 0.98
N ALA A 127 13.88 -6.81 2.18
CA ALA A 127 14.57 -7.39 3.32
C ALA A 127 13.75 -8.57 3.89
N ASP A 128 14.41 -9.72 4.04
CA ASP A 128 13.88 -10.94 4.67
C ASP A 128 14.88 -11.37 5.76
N PRO A 129 14.84 -10.76 6.97
CA PRO A 129 15.82 -11.04 8.02
C PRO A 129 15.77 -12.50 8.50
N GLY A 130 14.63 -13.17 8.33
CA GLY A 130 14.43 -14.55 8.75
C GLY A 130 14.84 -15.59 7.70
N GLY A 131 15.14 -15.16 6.47
CA GLY A 131 15.46 -16.06 5.36
C GLY A 131 14.33 -17.05 5.06
N ARG A 132 13.06 -16.66 5.29
CA ARG A 132 11.90 -17.56 5.08
C ARG A 132 11.69 -17.89 3.60
N GLY A 133 12.27 -17.10 2.70
CA GLY A 133 12.36 -17.44 1.28
C GLY A 133 11.11 -17.10 0.48
N VAL A 134 10.21 -16.26 0.99
CA VAL A 134 9.09 -15.72 0.20
C VAL A 134 9.63 -14.58 -0.65
N PRO A 135 9.68 -14.71 -1.99
CA PRO A 135 10.15 -13.64 -2.86
C PRO A 135 9.14 -12.48 -2.90
N PRO A 136 9.59 -11.24 -3.18
CA PRO A 136 8.73 -10.06 -3.29
C PRO A 136 7.51 -10.24 -4.20
N GLU A 137 7.66 -11.01 -5.26
CA GLU A 137 6.65 -11.31 -6.27
C GLU A 137 5.50 -12.14 -5.69
N LEU A 138 5.75 -12.95 -4.67
CA LEU A 138 4.72 -13.78 -4.01
C LEU A 138 4.21 -13.18 -2.69
N ALA A 139 4.66 -11.97 -2.33
CA ALA A 139 4.32 -11.34 -1.05
C ALA A 139 2.81 -11.16 -0.83
N LEU A 140 2.05 -10.98 -1.92
CA LEU A 140 0.60 -10.89 -1.82
C LEU A 140 -0.12 -12.20 -1.72
N ASP A 141 0.34 -13.22 -2.43
CA ASP A 141 -0.33 -14.52 -2.47
C ASP A 141 -0.02 -15.32 -1.21
N HIS A 142 1.16 -15.09 -0.61
CA HIS A 142 1.52 -15.70 0.65
C HIS A 142 0.52 -15.32 1.76
N PRO A 143 0.04 -16.28 2.57
CA PRO A 143 -1.04 -16.07 3.55
C PRO A 143 -0.58 -15.32 4.82
N TYR A 144 0.14 -14.20 4.67
CA TYR A 144 0.44 -13.31 5.78
C TYR A 144 -0.84 -12.82 6.47
N ALA A 145 -0.86 -12.88 7.80
CA ALA A 145 -1.98 -12.44 8.62
C ALA A 145 -2.01 -10.92 8.81
N GLY A 146 -0.88 -10.24 8.60
CA GLY A 146 -0.76 -8.81 8.84
C GLY A 146 0.13 -8.08 7.83
N LEU A 147 -0.21 -6.81 7.62
CA LEU A 147 0.58 -5.84 6.86
C LEU A 147 0.80 -4.58 7.71
N ALA A 148 2.06 -4.18 7.88
CA ALA A 148 2.47 -2.89 8.39
C ALA A 148 2.84 -1.98 7.21
N VAL A 149 2.15 -0.85 7.06
CA VAL A 149 2.48 0.14 6.03
C VAL A 149 3.12 1.34 6.71
N THR A 150 4.34 1.70 6.31
CA THR A 150 5.09 2.81 6.91
C THR A 150 5.57 3.76 5.82
N MET A 151 5.30 5.05 5.99
CA MET A 151 5.82 6.13 5.16
C MET A 151 6.91 6.86 5.92
N ILE A 152 8.10 6.91 5.34
CA ILE A 152 9.27 7.60 5.91
C ILE A 152 9.61 8.78 5.03
N GLU A 153 9.76 9.96 5.65
CA GLU A 153 10.42 11.10 5.03
C GLU A 153 11.89 11.08 5.45
N ARG A 154 12.78 10.77 4.50
CA ARG A 154 14.22 10.70 4.72
C ARG A 154 14.76 12.06 5.13
N ALA A 155 15.77 12.09 5.99
CA ALA A 155 16.51 13.32 6.28
C ALA A 155 17.17 13.87 5.02
N GLU A 156 17.53 15.15 5.03
CA GLU A 156 18.15 15.79 3.87
C GLU A 156 19.49 15.13 3.55
N GLY A 157 19.74 14.83 2.27
CA GLY A 157 20.95 14.12 1.83
C GLY A 157 20.96 12.61 2.09
N VAL A 158 19.94 12.04 2.75
CA VAL A 158 19.90 10.61 3.06
C VAL A 158 19.33 9.80 1.89
N GLY A 159 20.14 8.83 1.41
CA GLY A 159 19.78 7.91 0.35
C GLY A 159 18.85 6.77 0.79
N THR A 160 18.36 5.99 -0.17
CA THR A 160 17.49 4.82 0.09
C THR A 160 18.25 3.63 0.65
N ASP A 161 19.57 3.58 0.46
CA ASP A 161 20.52 2.64 1.03
C ASP A 161 20.59 2.74 2.55
N VAL A 162 20.67 3.95 3.10
CA VAL A 162 20.68 4.18 4.56
C VAL A 162 19.37 3.72 5.20
N VAL A 163 18.23 3.93 4.53
CA VAL A 163 16.93 3.41 4.99
C VAL A 163 16.93 1.89 4.96
N ARG A 164 17.51 1.27 3.93
CA ARG A 164 17.61 -0.18 3.81
C ARG A 164 18.42 -0.78 4.95
N GLU A 165 19.62 -0.26 5.21
CA GLU A 165 20.51 -0.76 6.27
C GLU A 165 19.86 -0.65 7.65
N TRP A 166 19.29 0.52 7.97
CA TRP A 166 18.55 0.72 9.21
C TRP A 166 17.36 -0.23 9.36
N TRP A 167 16.59 -0.45 8.28
CA TRP A 167 15.43 -1.33 8.34
C TRP A 167 15.80 -2.82 8.38
N GLN A 168 16.92 -3.22 7.78
CA GLN A 168 17.43 -4.58 7.91
C GLN A 168 17.82 -4.93 9.36
N GLU A 169 18.35 -3.96 10.10
CA GLU A 169 18.72 -4.16 11.51
C GLU A 169 17.54 -4.08 12.48
N THR A 170 16.59 -3.17 12.22
CA THR A 170 15.53 -2.82 13.19
C THR A 170 14.16 -3.34 12.82
N GLY A 171 13.93 -3.63 11.53
CA GLY A 171 12.64 -4.02 10.99
C GLY A 171 12.16 -5.33 11.60
N THR A 172 10.89 -5.36 11.97
CA THR A 172 10.32 -6.52 12.66
C THR A 172 9.61 -7.48 11.73
N SER A 173 9.20 -7.04 10.54
CA SER A 173 8.42 -7.87 9.60
C SER A 173 9.20 -9.09 9.09
N GLU A 174 8.47 -10.15 8.71
CA GLU A 174 9.07 -11.33 8.10
C GLU A 174 9.61 -11.04 6.70
N LEU A 175 8.87 -10.22 5.95
CA LEU A 175 9.27 -9.70 4.65
C LEU A 175 8.99 -8.20 4.63
N SER A 176 9.95 -7.40 4.20
CA SER A 176 9.78 -5.97 4.02
C SER A 176 10.12 -5.58 2.59
N LEU A 177 9.21 -4.86 1.93
CA LEU A 177 9.41 -4.32 0.60
C LEU A 177 9.41 -2.79 0.65
N ALA A 178 10.38 -2.17 -0.02
CA ALA A 178 10.50 -0.73 -0.08
C ALA A 178 10.22 -0.20 -1.48
N PHE A 179 9.60 0.97 -1.51
CA PHE A 179 9.21 1.62 -2.74
C PHE A 179 9.45 3.13 -2.71
N ALA A 180 9.83 3.66 -3.87
CA ALA A 180 9.90 5.08 -4.15
C ALA A 180 8.58 5.54 -4.80
N PRO A 181 7.97 6.65 -4.33
CA PRO A 181 6.73 7.16 -4.92
C PRO A 181 6.93 7.68 -6.34
N ILE A 182 5.92 7.47 -7.18
CA ILE A 182 5.80 8.01 -8.54
C ILE A 182 4.50 8.84 -8.58
N PRO A 183 4.54 10.13 -8.98
CA PRO A 183 3.34 10.92 -9.19
C PRO A 183 2.36 10.26 -10.15
N LEU A 184 1.06 10.46 -9.95
CA LEU A 184 0.06 10.00 -10.91
C LEU A 184 0.26 10.70 -12.27
N PRO A 185 0.00 10.00 -13.39
CA PRO A 185 0.08 10.60 -14.71
C PRO A 185 -0.97 11.70 -14.88
N PRO A 186 -0.74 12.69 -15.77
CA PRO A 186 -1.73 13.70 -16.12
C PRO A 186 -3.06 13.07 -16.56
N GLY A 187 -4.17 13.63 -16.07
CA GLY A 187 -5.51 13.13 -16.39
C GLY A 187 -6.00 11.98 -15.53
N ALA A 188 -5.21 11.52 -14.55
CA ALA A 188 -5.71 10.62 -13.51
C ALA A 188 -6.96 11.21 -12.82
N PRO A 189 -7.97 10.38 -12.49
CA PRO A 189 -9.27 10.86 -12.01
C PRO A 189 -9.24 11.37 -10.55
N VAL A 190 -8.10 11.24 -9.88
CA VAL A 190 -7.92 11.62 -8.47
C VAL A 190 -6.69 12.51 -8.31
N THR A 191 -6.85 13.57 -7.53
CA THR A 191 -5.74 14.42 -7.08
C THR A 191 -5.34 14.03 -5.67
N GLN A 192 -4.04 13.89 -5.41
CA GLN A 192 -3.55 13.52 -4.09
C GLN A 192 -3.00 14.73 -3.33
N PRO A 193 -3.45 14.98 -2.09
CA PRO A 193 -2.84 15.99 -1.23
C PRO A 193 -1.47 15.50 -0.72
N GLY A 194 -0.69 16.45 -0.18
CA GLY A 194 0.53 16.11 0.55
C GLY A 194 1.64 15.51 -0.30
N LEU A 195 1.78 15.92 -1.57
CA LEU A 195 2.88 15.50 -2.45
C LEU A 195 4.18 16.32 -2.22
N ASP A 196 4.20 17.18 -1.22
CA ASP A 196 5.42 17.91 -0.85
C ASP A 196 6.52 16.95 -0.39
N ARG A 197 7.74 17.16 -0.89
CA ARG A 197 8.92 16.34 -0.57
C ARG A 197 8.76 14.86 -0.94
N LEU A 198 7.92 14.54 -1.92
CA LEU A 198 7.64 13.17 -2.35
C LEU A 198 8.93 12.43 -2.73
N GLU A 199 9.88 13.13 -3.35
CA GLU A 199 11.19 12.63 -3.73
C GLU A 199 12.04 12.15 -2.54
N ARG A 200 11.75 12.59 -1.32
CA ARG A 200 12.40 12.15 -0.07
C ARG A 200 11.65 11.04 0.64
N ARG A 201 10.50 10.62 0.13
CA ARG A 201 9.67 9.60 0.79
C ARG A 201 10.03 8.19 0.35
N THR A 202 9.90 7.26 1.29
CA THR A 202 10.00 5.82 1.07
C THR A 202 8.79 5.16 1.71
N LEU A 203 8.07 4.37 0.92
CA LEU A 203 7.01 3.48 1.39
C LEU A 203 7.63 2.13 1.76
N LEU A 204 7.34 1.65 2.96
CA LEU A 204 7.68 0.31 3.42
C LEU A 204 6.41 -0.51 3.62
N LEU A 205 6.36 -1.69 3.01
CA LEU A 205 5.33 -2.71 3.21
C LEU A 205 5.96 -3.88 3.98
N GLY A 206 5.57 -4.05 5.24
CA GLY A 206 6.08 -5.09 6.12
C GLY A 206 5.04 -6.19 6.36
N PHE A 207 5.29 -7.39 5.88
CA PHE A 207 4.40 -8.55 5.96
C PHE A 207 4.75 -9.45 7.16
N SER A 208 3.72 -10.04 7.79
CA SER A 208 3.88 -10.89 8.97
C SER A 208 2.85 -12.02 9.01
N SER A 209 3.25 -13.21 9.46
CA SER A 209 2.36 -14.35 9.67
C SER A 209 1.58 -14.23 10.99
N ASP A 210 2.08 -13.43 11.93
CA ASP A 210 1.34 -13.04 13.14
C ASP A 210 0.44 -11.82 12.90
N PRO A 211 -0.68 -11.67 13.64
CA PRO A 211 -1.52 -10.48 13.60
C PRO A 211 -0.73 -9.19 13.92
N PRO A 212 -1.04 -8.06 13.27
CA PRO A 212 -0.28 -6.82 13.47
C PRO A 212 -0.21 -6.38 14.95
N SER A 213 -1.29 -6.58 15.71
CA SER A 213 -1.40 -6.18 17.12
C SER A 213 -0.32 -6.78 18.03
N GLU A 214 0.17 -7.98 17.73
CA GLU A 214 1.18 -8.66 18.54
C GLU A 214 2.58 -8.08 18.34
N ARG A 215 2.87 -7.58 17.13
CA ARG A 215 4.21 -7.08 16.75
C ARG A 215 4.29 -5.56 16.74
N TRP A 216 3.15 -4.87 16.82
CA TRP A 216 3.05 -3.43 16.61
C TRP A 216 3.90 -2.59 17.57
N ARG A 217 4.03 -3.01 18.83
CA ARG A 217 4.89 -2.32 19.81
C ARG A 217 6.35 -2.32 19.35
N ALA A 218 6.85 -3.46 18.89
CA ALA A 218 8.22 -3.59 18.41
C ALA A 218 8.41 -2.81 17.09
N HIS A 219 7.43 -2.89 16.17
CA HIS A 219 7.43 -2.10 14.93
C HIS A 219 7.50 -0.60 15.20
N ARG A 220 6.72 -0.10 16.16
CA ARG A 220 6.73 1.31 16.58
C ARG A 220 8.09 1.71 17.16
N ALA A 221 8.67 0.90 18.04
CA ALA A 221 10.00 1.18 18.60
C ALA A 221 11.09 1.22 17.51
N ALA A 222 11.03 0.32 16.52
CA ALA A 222 11.90 0.37 15.35
C ALA A 222 11.72 1.69 14.59
N CYS A 223 10.48 2.06 14.26
CA CYS A 223 10.14 3.31 13.58
C CYS A 223 10.63 4.57 14.31
N GLU A 224 10.48 4.63 15.63
CA GLU A 224 10.90 5.77 16.47
C GLU A 224 12.43 5.94 16.49
N SER A 225 13.19 4.85 16.24
CA SER A 225 14.66 4.91 16.14
C SER A 225 15.18 5.61 14.89
N ALA A 226 14.34 5.85 13.87
CA ALA A 226 14.74 6.50 12.62
C ALA A 226 15.38 7.88 12.85
N ALA A 227 14.82 8.65 13.80
CA ALA A 227 15.27 10.01 14.09
C ALA A 227 16.61 10.02 14.82
N SER A 228 16.79 9.17 15.83
CA SER A 228 18.05 9.08 16.59
C SER A 228 19.21 8.52 15.77
N ARG A 229 18.91 7.80 14.68
CA ARG A 229 19.88 7.26 13.72
C ARG A 229 20.09 8.15 12.48
N ALA A 230 19.55 9.38 12.48
CA ALA A 230 19.65 10.34 11.39
C ALA A 230 19.12 9.83 10.02
N VAL A 231 18.28 8.80 10.00
CA VAL A 231 17.69 8.25 8.77
C VAL A 231 16.59 9.17 8.24
N GLY A 232 15.79 9.73 9.15
CA GLY A 232 14.65 10.57 8.83
C GLY A 232 13.57 10.48 9.88
N ARG A 233 12.33 10.67 9.45
CA ARG A 233 11.15 10.60 10.32
C ARG A 233 10.06 9.76 9.69
N VAL A 234 9.49 8.85 10.46
CA VAL A 234 8.25 8.16 10.10
C VAL A 234 7.11 9.16 10.16
N VAL A 235 6.54 9.47 9.00
CA VAL A 235 5.48 10.48 8.86
C VAL A 235 4.09 9.87 8.96
N TRP A 236 3.96 8.56 8.70
CA TRP A 236 2.72 7.81 8.89
C TRP A 236 3.02 6.31 8.98
N SER A 237 2.31 5.58 9.84
CA SER A 237 2.41 4.13 9.97
C SER A 237 1.06 3.55 10.39
N ALA A 238 0.62 2.50 9.70
CA ALA A 238 -0.67 1.85 9.94
C ALA A 238 -0.62 0.33 9.77
N PRO A 239 -1.27 -0.44 10.68
CA PRO A 239 -1.46 -1.86 10.51
C PRO A 239 -2.75 -2.19 9.76
N PHE A 240 -2.73 -3.29 9.01
CA PHE A 240 -3.88 -3.85 8.30
C PHE A 240 -3.90 -5.37 8.41
N VAL A 241 -5.10 -5.95 8.32
CA VAL A 241 -5.33 -7.39 8.13
C VAL A 241 -5.91 -7.64 6.74
N PRO A 242 -5.77 -8.83 6.15
CA PRO A 242 -6.37 -9.10 4.85
C PRO A 242 -7.90 -9.10 4.93
N THR A 243 -8.56 -8.61 3.88
CA THR A 243 -10.00 -8.86 3.72
C THR A 243 -10.24 -10.34 3.41
N VAL A 244 -11.42 -10.86 3.73
CA VAL A 244 -11.81 -12.23 3.37
C VAL A 244 -12.74 -12.17 2.14
N PRO A 245 -12.27 -12.55 0.93
CA PRO A 245 -13.06 -12.45 -0.29
C PRO A 245 -14.39 -13.20 -0.20
N GLY A 246 -15.45 -12.59 -0.73
CA GLY A 246 -16.80 -13.17 -0.74
C GLY A 246 -17.54 -13.04 0.60
N THR A 247 -17.00 -12.27 1.55
CA THR A 247 -17.62 -12.00 2.85
C THR A 247 -17.69 -10.51 3.13
N ASP A 248 -18.52 -10.13 4.09
CA ASP A 248 -18.58 -8.76 4.62
C ASP A 248 -17.80 -8.61 5.93
N ALA A 249 -16.83 -9.49 6.19
CA ALA A 249 -16.01 -9.43 7.39
C ALA A 249 -15.38 -8.03 7.58
N TYR A 250 -15.40 -7.55 8.83
CA TYR A 250 -14.87 -6.25 9.26
C TYR A 250 -15.66 -5.02 8.81
N THR A 251 -16.69 -5.15 7.98
CA THR A 251 -17.46 -3.99 7.48
C THR A 251 -18.20 -3.24 8.59
N ASP A 252 -18.52 -3.91 9.69
CA ASP A 252 -19.16 -3.38 10.89
C ASP A 252 -18.16 -2.91 11.97
N GLU A 253 -16.86 -3.02 11.71
CA GLU A 253 -15.79 -2.70 12.66
C GLU A 253 -14.99 -1.44 12.29
N LEU A 254 -15.46 -0.64 11.32
CA LEU A 254 -14.67 0.46 10.77
C LEU A 254 -14.57 1.70 11.69
N TRP A 255 -15.54 1.96 12.58
CA TRP A 255 -15.56 3.17 13.45
C TRP A 255 -15.99 2.92 14.88
#